data_AF-A0A357M5B0-F1
#
_entry.id   AF-A0A357M5B0-F1
#
_cell.length_a   1.000
_cell.length_b   1.000
_cell.length_c   1.000
_cell.angle_alpha   90.00
_cell.angle_beta   90.00
_cell.angle_gamma   90.00
#
_symmetry.space_group_name_H-M   'P 1'
#
loop_
_entity.id
_entity.type
_entity.pdbx_description
1 polymer ?
#
loop_
_entity_poly.entity_id
_entity_poly.type
_entity_poly.pdbx_seq_one_letter_code
_entity_poly.pdbx_strand_id
1 'polypeptide(L)' 'MQLGLHSLTPVERRDIIAYNSEGEITVKVTCEYCKEALEHNPELSLLTSPLQ' A
#
# COMPACT_ATOMS: atom_id res chain seq x y z
N MET A 1 -1.61 4.31 -16.96
CA MET A 1 -1.41 3.22 -15.97
C MET A 1 -2.66 3.17 -15.10
N GLN A 2 -3.41 2.07 -15.10
CA GLN A 2 -4.55 1.88 -14.18
C GLN A 2 -4.13 0.88 -13.11
N LEU A 3 -4.19 1.27 -11.83
CA LEU A 3 -3.78 0.42 -10.70
C LEU A 3 -4.77 -0.72 -10.38
N GLY A 4 -5.73 -1.02 -11.26
CA GLY A 4 -6.69 -2.12 -11.07
C GLY A 4 -7.64 -1.98 -9.88
N LEU A 5 -7.70 -0.80 -9.23
CA LEU A 5 -8.45 -0.58 -7.98
C LEU A 5 -9.96 -0.84 -8.07
N HIS A 6 -10.51 -0.95 -9.29
CA HIS A 6 -11.91 -1.29 -9.52
C HIS A 6 -12.22 -2.76 -9.22
N SER A 7 -11.20 -3.63 -9.18
CA SER A 7 -11.35 -5.06 -8.87
C SER A 7 -11.38 -5.34 -7.37
N LEU A 8 -11.15 -4.33 -6.53
CA LEU A 8 -11.13 -4.48 -5.07
C LEU A 8 -12.54 -4.70 -4.54
N THR A 9 -12.66 -5.63 -3.59
CA THR A 9 -13.86 -5.75 -2.76
C THR A 9 -14.04 -4.48 -1.91
N PRO A 10 -15.26 -4.19 -1.43
CA PRO A 10 -15.49 -3.05 -0.54
C PRO A 10 -14.65 -3.10 0.75
N VAL A 11 -14.26 -4.29 1.21
CA VAL A 11 -13.40 -4.48 2.39
C VAL A 11 -11.98 -4.02 2.07
N GLU A 12 -11.35 -4.58 1.03
CA GLU A 12 -9.99 -4.20 0.61
C GLU A 12 -9.91 -2.72 0.29
N ARG A 13 -10.96 -2.17 -0.34
CA ARG A 13 -11.04 -0.75 -0.66
C ARG A 13 -10.96 0.13 0.59
N ARG A 14 -11.61 -0.26 1.69
CA ARG A 14 -11.56 0.50 2.95
C ARG A 14 -10.20 0.40 3.64
N ASP A 15 -9.49 -0.69 3.44
CA ASP A 15 -8.18 -0.90 4.08
C ASP A 15 -7.07 -0.09 3.41
N ILE A 16 -7.10 0.05 2.08
CA ILE A 16 -5.97 0.63 1.33
C ILE A 16 -6.25 2.02 0.74
N ILE A 17 -7.52 2.46 0.67
CA ILE A 17 -7.91 3.73 0.06
C ILE A 17 -8.40 4.73 1.11
N ALA A 18 -7.78 5.90 1.16
CA ALA A 18 -8.22 7.06 1.93
C ALA A 18 -8.68 8.19 1.02
N TYR A 19 -9.73 8.91 1.45
CA TYR A 19 -10.27 10.08 0.78
C TYR A 19 -9.99 11.32 1.64
N ASN A 20 -9.52 12.42 1.02
CA ASN A 20 -9.47 13.71 1.70
C ASN A 20 -10.74 14.55 1.40
N SER A 21 -10.87 15.70 2.07
CA SER A 21 -12.01 16.62 1.93
C SER A 21 -12.17 17.21 0.53
N GLU A 22 -11.11 17.16 -0.29
CA GLU A 22 -11.09 17.67 -1.66
C GLU A 22 -11.44 16.58 -2.69
N GLY A 23 -11.67 15.35 -2.23
CA GLY A 23 -11.99 14.20 -3.09
C GLY A 23 -10.76 13.53 -3.69
N GLU A 24 -9.54 13.91 -3.28
CA GLU A 24 -8.34 13.19 -3.67
C GLU A 24 -8.28 11.83 -3.00
N ILE A 25 -7.70 10.88 -3.74
CA ILE A 25 -7.58 9.50 -3.33
C ILE A 25 -6.12 9.19 -3.03
N THR A 26 -5.82 8.82 -1.80
CA THR A 26 -4.51 8.27 -1.43
C THR A 26 -4.63 6.75 -1.31
N VAL A 27 -3.74 6.03 -1.99
CA VAL A 27 -3.68 4.56 -1.94
C VAL A 27 -2.37 4.14 -1.30
N LYS A 28 -2.43 3.29 -0.27
CA LYS A 28 -1.25 2.70 0.37
C LYS A 28 -1.14 1.23 -0.03
N VAL A 29 -0.08 0.89 -0.76
CA VAL A 29 0.21 -0.50 -1.16
C VAL A 29 1.68 -0.82 -0.91
N THR A 30 1.95 -2.08 -0.55
CA THR A 30 3.30 -2.63 -0.50
C THR A 30 3.52 -3.47 -1.75
N CYS A 31 4.63 -3.24 -2.47
CA CYS A 31 4.94 -4.02 -3.67
C CYS A 31 5.32 -5.47 -3.30
N GLU A 32 5.18 -6.45 -4.22
CA GLU A 32 5.48 -7.86 -3.91
C GLU A 32 6.92 -8.05 -3.43
N TYR A 33 7.89 -7.52 -4.19
CA TYR A 33 9.30 -7.51 -3.79
C TYR A 33 9.51 -6.86 -2.41
N CYS A 34 8.79 -5.77 -2.14
CA CYS A 34 8.88 -5.05 -0.88
C CYS A 34 8.36 -5.90 0.28
N LYS A 35 7.29 -6.66 0.04
CA LYS A 35 6.69 -7.57 1.01
C LYS A 35 7.64 -8.74 1.31
N GLU A 36 8.19 -9.38 0.28
CA GLU A 36 9.20 -10.44 0.44
C GLU A 36 10.40 -9.95 1.25
N ALA A 37 10.92 -8.76 0.94
CA ALA A 37 12.03 -8.16 1.67
C ALA A 37 11.72 -7.96 3.16
N LEU A 38 10.51 -7.49 3.49
CA LEU A 38 10.04 -7.30 4.87
C LEU A 38 9.80 -8.64 5.61
N GLU A 39 9.34 -9.68 4.91
CA GLU A 39 9.16 -11.01 5.50
C GLU A 39 10.51 -11.67 5.84
N HIS A 40 11.52 -11.46 5.01
CA HIS A 40 12.87 -11.98 5.23
C HIS A 40 13.72 -11.13 6.19
N ASN A 41 13.42 -9.83 6.30
CA ASN A 41 14.17 -8.87 7.12
C ASN A 41 13.19 -7.96 7.89
N PRO A 42 12.54 -8.44 8.96
CA PRO A 42 11.48 -7.72 9.67
C PRO A 42 11.92 -6.37 10.26
N GLU A 43 13.21 -6.20 10.56
CA GLU A 43 13.81 -4.98 11.06
C GLU A 43 13.69 -3.79 10.10
N LEU A 44 13.53 -4.07 8.80
CA LEU A 44 13.30 -3.05 7.78
C LEU A 44 12.00 -2.25 8.02
N SER A 45 11.04 -2.81 8.76
CA SER A 45 9.80 -2.12 9.17
C SER A 45 10.03 -0.92 10.09
N LEU A 46 11.20 -0.82 10.73
CA LEU A 46 11.59 0.29 11.61
C LEU A 46 12.12 1.50 10.83
N LEU A 47 12.43 1.32 9.55
CA LEU A 47 12.97 2.36 8.69
C LEU A 47 11.84 3.14 8.03
N THR A 48 11.99 4.46 7.96
CA THR A 48 11.04 5.33 7.26
C THR A 48 10.96 5.00 5.76
N SER A 49 12.05 4.48 5.20
CA SER A 49 12.14 4.07 3.81
C SER A 49 12.96 2.78 3.68
N PRO A 50 12.29 1.61 3.71
CA PRO A 50 12.95 0.33 3.88
C PRO A 50 13.87 -0.13 2.73
N LEU A 51 13.63 0.35 1.51
CA LEU A 51 14.24 -0.18 0.28
C LEU A 51 14.71 0.94 -0.68
N GLN A 52 15.13 2.07 -0.11
CA GLN A 52 15.50 3.28 -0.84
C GLN A 52 16.91 3.22 -1.46
#